data_AF-A0A9X1KC34-F1
#
_entry.id   AF-A0A9X1KC34-F1
#
_cell.length_a   1.000
_cell.length_b   1.000
_cell.length_c   1.000
_cell.angle_alpha   90.00
_cell.angle_beta   90.00
_cell.angle_gamma   90.00
#
_symmetry.space_group_name_H-M   'P 1'
#
loop_
_entity.id
_entity.type
_entity.pdbx_description
1 polymer ?
#
loop_
_entity_poly.entity_id
_entity_poly.type
_entity_poly.pdbx_seq_one_letter_code
_entity_poly.pdbx_strand_id
1 'polypeptide(L)'
;MCQILLRKFFLPTSAVIFTFLPIQPLQALPLLQSDFTQLSESSQKPTKPTKLQLYGGPQTRTPIIQWYLEELGVSYDYISLNIGANEQRQPEFLAINPMGKVPAIVDGDLKLWESGAILLYLAEKYQQMPNSLAERAKIEQWVIFANATLAPALFSADKREKEMPILLTPLNKILQQKQFLLGEKLSVGDIAVASYLHYAKVLLSLDYRQYPSVVAYLERIAARPAFKNTLGKR
;
A
#
# COMPACT_ATOMS: atom_id res chain seq x y z
N MET A 1 38.60 51.60 -5.41
CA MET A 1 37.80 51.65 -6.64
C MET A 1 36.55 50.80 -6.44
N CYS A 2 35.52 51.37 -5.81
CA CYS A 2 34.08 51.05 -5.97
C CYS A 2 33.32 52.01 -5.02
N GLN A 3 32.57 52.96 -5.58
CA GLN A 3 31.91 54.04 -4.84
C GLN A 3 30.63 53.55 -4.17
N ILE A 4 30.52 53.79 -2.86
CA ILE A 4 29.29 53.72 -2.07
C ILE A 4 28.69 55.13 -2.08
N LEU A 5 27.52 55.30 -2.70
CA LEU A 5 26.77 56.56 -2.70
C LEU A 5 25.55 56.43 -1.77
N LEU A 6 25.73 56.88 -0.52
CA LEU A 6 24.66 57.16 0.42
C LEU A 6 24.03 58.51 0.07
N ARG A 7 22.74 58.53 -0.30
CA ARG A 7 21.92 59.74 -0.28
C ARG A 7 20.72 59.54 0.64
N LYS A 8 20.75 60.27 1.75
CA LYS A 8 19.62 60.55 2.64
C LYS A 8 18.55 61.31 1.84
N PHE A 9 17.29 60.92 1.96
CA PHE A 9 16.17 61.81 1.68
C PHE A 9 15.19 61.83 2.85
N PHE A 10 14.94 63.06 3.29
CA PHE A 10 14.04 63.52 4.33
C PHE A 10 12.58 63.21 3.97
N LEU A 11 11.79 62.81 4.97
CA LEU A 11 10.33 62.75 4.91
C LEU A 11 9.72 64.16 5.00
N PRO A 12 8.61 64.43 4.29
CA PRO A 12 7.61 65.38 4.76
C PRO A 12 6.31 64.66 5.16
N THR A 13 5.87 64.97 6.37
CA THR A 13 4.53 64.81 6.91
C THR A 13 3.50 65.51 6.03
N SER A 14 2.41 64.84 5.65
CA SER A 14 1.14 65.51 5.31
C SER A 14 -0.05 64.54 5.35
N ALA A 15 -0.97 64.91 6.24
CA ALA A 15 -2.39 64.61 6.37
C ALA A 15 -3.05 63.58 5.43
N VAL A 16 -3.67 62.60 6.07
CA VAL A 16 -4.70 61.71 5.54
C VAL A 16 -5.96 62.54 5.22
N ILE A 17 -6.39 62.54 3.96
CA ILE A 17 -7.73 62.98 3.56
C ILE A 17 -8.48 61.75 3.06
N PHE A 18 -9.40 61.25 3.88
CA PHE A 18 -10.35 60.21 3.48
C PHE A 18 -11.44 60.86 2.61
N THR A 19 -11.28 60.82 1.29
CA THR A 19 -12.40 61.02 0.37
C THR A 19 -13.13 59.69 0.20
N PHE A 20 -14.35 59.60 0.73
CA PHE A 20 -15.31 58.54 0.43
C PHE A 20 -15.64 58.55 -1.06
N LEU A 21 -15.12 57.59 -1.82
CA LEU A 21 -15.61 57.26 -3.15
C LEU A 21 -16.77 56.26 -3.02
N PRO A 22 -17.94 56.50 -3.66
CA PRO A 22 -19.06 55.59 -3.60
C PRO A 22 -18.72 54.28 -4.33
N ILE A 23 -19.00 53.15 -3.66
CA ILE A 23 -18.88 51.80 -4.21
C ILE A 23 -19.95 51.64 -5.31
N GLN A 24 -19.52 51.51 -6.56
CA GLN A 24 -20.42 51.14 -7.66
C GLN A 24 -20.72 49.64 -7.59
N PRO A 25 -21.96 49.19 -7.87
CA PRO A 25 -22.31 47.78 -7.86
C PRO A 25 -21.59 47.04 -9.00
N LEU A 26 -20.96 45.92 -8.65
CA LEU A 26 -20.27 45.01 -9.55
C LEU A 26 -21.27 44.43 -10.56
N GLN A 27 -21.20 44.86 -11.82
CA GLN A 27 -22.00 44.29 -12.90
C GLN A 27 -21.55 42.85 -13.17
N ALA A 28 -22.52 41.93 -13.29
CA ALA A 28 -22.26 40.52 -13.55
C ALA A 28 -21.57 40.31 -14.91
N LEU A 29 -20.43 39.62 -14.90
CA LEU A 29 -19.77 39.17 -16.14
C LEU A 29 -20.65 38.14 -16.87
N PRO A 30 -20.76 38.21 -18.21
CA PRO A 30 -21.47 37.20 -18.98
C PRO A 30 -20.70 35.87 -18.93
N LEU A 31 -21.41 34.81 -18.57
CA LEU A 31 -20.93 33.43 -18.59
C LEU A 31 -20.61 33.03 -20.04
N LEU A 32 -19.34 32.74 -20.33
CA LEU A 32 -18.95 32.01 -21.55
C LEU A 32 -19.60 30.62 -21.49
N GLN A 33 -20.67 30.42 -22.24
CA GLN A 33 -21.14 29.09 -22.61
C GLN A 33 -20.20 28.56 -23.68
N SER A 34 -19.21 27.76 -23.28
CA SER A 34 -18.48 26.92 -24.22
C SER A 34 -19.27 25.62 -24.42
N ASP A 35 -19.76 25.43 -25.64
CA ASP A 35 -20.37 24.19 -26.13
C ASP A 35 -19.43 22.99 -25.90
N PHE A 36 -19.63 22.28 -24.80
CA PHE A 36 -19.10 20.93 -24.61
C PHE A 36 -20.07 19.92 -25.22
N THR A 37 -20.27 20.00 -26.54
CA THR A 37 -20.91 18.92 -27.29
C THR A 37 -19.88 18.43 -28.31
N GLN A 38 -19.59 17.12 -28.24
CA GLN A 38 -18.67 16.34 -29.09
C GLN A 38 -17.17 16.38 -28.70
N LEU A 39 -16.83 15.59 -27.68
CA LEU A 39 -15.63 14.77 -27.77
C LEU A 39 -16.05 13.30 -27.78
N SER A 40 -15.81 12.70 -28.94
CA SER A 40 -15.97 11.31 -29.34
C SER A 40 -15.80 10.28 -28.23
N GLU A 41 -16.79 9.41 -28.09
CA GLU A 41 -16.63 8.06 -27.54
C GLU A 41 -15.56 7.32 -28.36
N SER A 42 -14.32 7.29 -27.88
CA SER A 42 -13.34 6.34 -28.37
C SER A 42 -13.82 4.95 -27.95
N SER A 43 -14.31 4.19 -28.91
CA SER A 43 -14.77 2.81 -28.74
C SER A 43 -13.65 1.95 -28.13
N GLN A 44 -13.67 1.75 -26.82
CA GLN A 44 -12.92 0.66 -26.19
C GLN A 44 -13.58 -0.64 -26.60
N LYS A 45 -12.88 -1.36 -27.48
CA LYS A 45 -13.18 -2.75 -27.84
C LYS A 45 -13.25 -3.57 -26.55
N PRO A 46 -14.27 -4.41 -26.32
CA PRO A 46 -14.34 -5.22 -25.11
C PRO A 46 -13.12 -6.13 -25.06
N THR A 47 -12.20 -5.85 -24.14
CA THR A 47 -11.10 -6.74 -23.81
C THR A 47 -11.72 -7.98 -23.19
N LYS A 48 -11.46 -9.14 -23.81
CA LYS A 48 -11.83 -10.46 -23.29
C LYS A 48 -11.49 -10.49 -21.78
N PRO A 49 -12.36 -10.97 -20.88
CA PRO A 49 -12.04 -11.02 -19.46
C PRO A 49 -10.77 -11.84 -19.28
N THR A 50 -9.65 -11.15 -19.08
CA THR A 50 -8.36 -11.78 -18.87
C THR A 50 -8.35 -12.26 -17.44
N LYS A 51 -8.08 -13.55 -17.26
CA LYS A 51 -7.84 -14.15 -15.96
C LYS A 51 -6.78 -13.33 -15.21
N LEU A 52 -6.97 -13.16 -13.90
CA LEU A 52 -6.04 -12.43 -13.03
C LEU A 52 -4.62 -12.95 -13.25
N GLN A 53 -3.69 -12.05 -13.58
CA GLN A 53 -2.28 -12.35 -13.77
C GLN A 53 -1.50 -11.92 -12.54
N LEU A 54 -0.64 -12.78 -12.01
CA LEU A 54 0.28 -12.49 -10.91
C LEU A 54 1.72 -12.62 -11.41
N TYR A 55 2.45 -11.51 -11.39
CA TYR A 55 3.87 -11.46 -11.73
C TYR A 55 4.72 -11.64 -10.48
N GLY A 56 5.70 -12.54 -10.55
CA GLY A 56 6.55 -12.88 -9.42
C GLY A 56 7.88 -13.48 -9.83
N GLY A 57 8.62 -13.99 -8.86
CA GLY A 57 9.86 -14.73 -9.11
C GLY A 57 10.36 -15.43 -7.85
N PRO A 58 11.32 -16.36 -7.98
CA PRO A 58 11.95 -17.02 -6.83
C PRO A 58 12.53 -16.00 -5.83
N GLN A 59 12.50 -16.33 -4.54
CA GLN A 59 13.05 -15.49 -3.44
C GLN A 59 12.46 -14.07 -3.31
N THR A 60 11.30 -13.80 -3.92
CA THR A 60 10.59 -12.51 -3.81
C THR A 60 9.48 -12.52 -2.74
N ARG A 61 8.77 -11.42 -2.56
CA ARG A 61 7.58 -11.33 -1.69
C ARG A 61 6.30 -11.86 -2.33
N THR A 62 6.33 -12.38 -3.56
CA THR A 62 5.13 -12.86 -4.26
C THR A 62 4.34 -13.95 -3.53
N PRO A 63 4.93 -14.87 -2.73
CA PRO A 63 4.14 -15.87 -2.01
C PRO A 63 3.12 -15.29 -1.01
N ILE A 64 3.26 -14.01 -0.60
CA ILE A 64 2.24 -13.33 0.20
C ILE A 64 0.91 -13.27 -0.57
N ILE A 65 0.98 -12.91 -1.86
CA ILE A 65 -0.21 -12.80 -2.71
C ILE A 65 -0.73 -14.18 -3.10
N GLN A 66 0.18 -15.13 -3.37
CA GLN A 66 -0.21 -16.51 -3.67
C GLN A 66 -0.95 -17.15 -2.50
N TRP A 67 -0.48 -16.94 -1.26
CA TRP A 67 -1.17 -17.40 -0.07
C TRP A 67 -2.58 -16.84 0.01
N TYR A 68 -2.76 -15.54 -0.22
CA TYR A 68 -4.09 -14.97 -0.17
C TYR A 68 -5.01 -15.51 -1.26
N LEU A 69 -4.54 -15.62 -2.50
CA LEU A 69 -5.32 -16.18 -3.60
C LEU A 69 -5.74 -17.64 -3.35
N GLU A 70 -4.86 -18.42 -2.71
CA GLU A 70 -5.15 -19.79 -2.28
C GLU A 70 -6.19 -19.83 -1.14
N GLU A 71 -6.14 -18.91 -0.17
CA GLU A 71 -7.20 -18.76 0.86
C GLU A 71 -8.56 -18.40 0.24
N LEU A 72 -8.56 -17.64 -0.85
CA LEU A 72 -9.77 -17.26 -1.59
C LEU A 72 -10.27 -18.36 -2.55
N GLY A 73 -9.46 -19.38 -2.84
CA GLY A 73 -9.77 -20.38 -3.86
C GLY A 73 -9.88 -19.80 -5.28
N VAL A 74 -9.17 -18.70 -5.55
CA VAL A 74 -9.25 -17.97 -6.83
C VAL A 74 -8.17 -18.44 -7.79
N SER A 75 -8.57 -18.80 -9.01
CA SER A 75 -7.62 -19.13 -10.08
C SER A 75 -6.94 -17.88 -10.65
N TYR A 76 -5.64 -17.96 -10.88
CA TYR A 76 -4.84 -16.91 -11.51
C TYR A 76 -3.82 -17.53 -12.48
N ASP A 77 -3.24 -16.71 -13.36
CA ASP A 77 -2.10 -17.06 -14.17
C ASP A 77 -0.83 -16.53 -13.50
N TYR A 78 0.12 -17.41 -13.19
CA TYR A 78 1.39 -17.02 -12.59
C TYR A 78 2.44 -16.78 -13.67
N ILE A 79 2.92 -15.55 -13.78
CA ILE A 79 4.01 -15.18 -14.68
C ILE A 79 5.29 -15.07 -13.86
N SER A 80 6.15 -16.07 -13.97
CA SER A 80 7.45 -16.09 -13.29
C SER A 80 8.47 -15.32 -14.12
N LEU A 81 9.02 -14.26 -13.52
CA LEU A 81 10.15 -13.49 -14.04
C LEU A 81 11.46 -14.06 -13.52
N ASN A 82 12.46 -14.13 -14.40
CA ASN A 82 13.83 -14.42 -14.04
C ASN A 82 14.51 -13.17 -13.45
N ILE A 83 14.50 -13.09 -12.12
CA ILE A 83 15.07 -11.96 -11.38
C ILE A 83 16.59 -11.84 -11.60
N GLY A 84 17.29 -12.98 -11.77
CA GLY A 84 18.73 -13.02 -12.03
C GLY A 84 19.11 -12.50 -13.42
N ALA A 85 18.20 -12.65 -14.40
CA ALA A 85 18.34 -12.10 -15.74
C ALA A 85 17.79 -10.67 -15.89
N ASN A 86 17.38 -10.03 -14.79
CA ASN A 86 16.77 -8.69 -14.79
C ASN A 86 15.52 -8.55 -15.68
N GLU A 87 14.69 -9.60 -15.80
CA GLU A 87 13.43 -9.51 -16.55
C GLU A 87 12.47 -8.45 -15.98
N GLN A 88 12.48 -8.26 -14.66
CA GLN A 88 11.75 -7.19 -13.96
C GLN A 88 12.25 -5.77 -14.30
N ARG A 89 13.32 -5.64 -15.08
CA ARG A 89 13.84 -4.35 -15.56
C ARG A 89 13.58 -4.14 -17.05
N GLN A 90 12.99 -5.11 -17.74
CA GLN A 90 12.70 -4.99 -19.16
C GLN A 90 11.48 -4.09 -19.41
N PRO A 91 11.41 -3.40 -20.56
CA PRO A 91 10.34 -2.45 -20.87
C PRO A 91 8.93 -3.02 -20.68
N GLU A 92 8.73 -4.30 -21.01
CA GLU A 92 7.45 -5.00 -20.93
C GLU A 92 6.94 -5.05 -19.48
N PHE A 93 7.81 -5.36 -18.51
CA PHE A 93 7.43 -5.38 -17.10
C PHE A 93 7.42 -3.98 -16.47
N LEU A 94 8.30 -3.07 -16.89
CA LEU A 94 8.30 -1.70 -16.41
C LEU A 94 7.02 -0.94 -16.80
N ALA A 95 6.37 -1.34 -17.90
CA ALA A 95 5.04 -0.88 -18.28
C ALA A 95 3.91 -1.37 -17.34
N ILE A 96 4.21 -2.28 -16.40
CA ILE A 96 3.32 -2.76 -15.33
C ILE A 96 3.72 -2.15 -13.99
N ASN A 97 5.01 -2.25 -13.63
CA ASN A 97 5.56 -1.65 -12.43
C ASN A 97 6.84 -0.87 -12.76
N PRO A 98 6.80 0.48 -12.77
CA PRO A 98 7.96 1.30 -13.13
C PRO A 98 9.11 1.18 -12.13
N MET A 99 8.88 0.69 -10.90
CA MET A 99 9.94 0.44 -9.93
C MET A 99 10.71 -0.86 -10.19
N GLY A 100 10.22 -1.69 -11.12
CA GLY A 100 10.82 -2.99 -11.46
C GLY A 100 10.86 -3.95 -10.28
N LYS A 101 9.81 -3.97 -9.46
CA LYS A 101 9.67 -4.85 -8.29
C LYS A 101 8.48 -5.79 -8.46
N VAL A 102 8.56 -6.95 -7.81
CA VAL A 102 7.46 -7.90 -7.68
C VAL A 102 7.09 -8.09 -6.20
N PRO A 103 5.83 -8.41 -5.86
CA PRO A 103 4.73 -8.77 -6.78
C PRO A 103 4.11 -7.59 -7.53
N ALA A 104 3.50 -7.90 -8.67
CA ALA A 104 2.56 -7.04 -9.40
C ALA A 104 1.44 -7.90 -9.98
N ILE A 105 0.26 -7.32 -10.22
CA ILE A 105 -0.86 -8.00 -10.89
C ILE A 105 -1.32 -7.24 -12.13
N VAL A 106 -1.95 -7.97 -13.04
CA VAL A 106 -2.77 -7.41 -14.12
C VAL A 106 -4.16 -8.04 -14.04
N ASP A 107 -5.19 -7.21 -14.02
CA ASP A 107 -6.59 -7.62 -13.90
C ASP A 107 -7.46 -6.79 -14.85
N GLY A 108 -7.68 -7.31 -16.07
CA GLY A 108 -8.20 -6.52 -17.18
C GLY A 108 -7.23 -5.40 -17.53
N ASP A 109 -7.72 -4.16 -17.52
CA ASP A 109 -6.90 -2.97 -17.80
C ASP A 109 -6.12 -2.47 -16.56
N LEU A 110 -6.44 -2.98 -15.36
CA LEU A 110 -5.78 -2.57 -14.14
C LEU A 110 -4.39 -3.22 -14.01
N LYS A 111 -3.36 -2.39 -13.88
CA LYS A 111 -2.00 -2.79 -13.51
C LYS A 111 -1.71 -2.28 -12.11
N LEU A 112 -1.44 -3.18 -11.16
CA LEU A 112 -1.28 -2.83 -9.75
C LEU A 112 -0.04 -3.48 -9.14
N TRP A 113 0.73 -2.68 -8.40
CA TRP A 113 1.90 -3.10 -7.64
C TRP A 113 1.76 -2.63 -6.18
N GLU A 114 2.76 -2.94 -5.34
CA GLU A 114 2.69 -2.96 -3.86
C GLU A 114 1.87 -4.12 -3.30
N SER A 115 2.52 -4.98 -2.51
CA SER A 115 1.86 -6.16 -1.95
C SER A 115 0.65 -5.79 -1.07
N GLY A 116 0.74 -4.70 -0.31
CA GLY A 116 -0.37 -4.24 0.54
C GLY A 116 -1.56 -3.75 -0.28
N ALA A 117 -1.31 -3.00 -1.36
CA ALA A 117 -2.36 -2.53 -2.26
C ALA A 117 -3.02 -3.70 -3.00
N ILE A 118 -2.21 -4.65 -3.49
CA ILE A 118 -2.72 -5.88 -4.14
C ILE A 118 -3.61 -6.66 -3.17
N LEU A 119 -3.17 -6.85 -1.92
CA LEU A 119 -3.95 -7.53 -0.89
C LEU A 119 -5.32 -6.86 -0.66
N LEU A 120 -5.33 -5.54 -0.46
CA LEU A 120 -6.58 -4.78 -0.26
C LEU A 120 -7.49 -4.84 -1.49
N TYR A 121 -6.93 -4.72 -2.69
CA TYR A 121 -7.67 -4.86 -3.94
C TYR A 121 -8.35 -6.23 -4.06
N LEU A 122 -7.60 -7.31 -3.81
CA LEU A 122 -8.14 -8.67 -3.87
C LEU A 122 -9.22 -8.89 -2.80
N ALA A 123 -9.03 -8.33 -1.60
CA ALA A 123 -10.01 -8.42 -0.54
C ALA A 123 -11.33 -7.73 -0.93
N GLU A 124 -11.24 -6.56 -1.56
CA GLU A 124 -12.42 -5.86 -2.09
C GLU A 124 -13.08 -6.64 -3.22
N LYS A 125 -12.30 -7.01 -4.24
CA LYS A 125 -12.78 -7.68 -5.46
C LYS A 125 -13.54 -8.98 -5.14
N TYR A 126 -13.05 -9.73 -4.16
CA TYR A 126 -13.65 -11.00 -3.76
C TYR A 126 -14.52 -10.89 -2.50
N GLN A 127 -15.03 -9.69 -2.18
CA GLN A 127 -16.06 -9.44 -1.15
C GLN A 127 -15.65 -9.91 0.25
N GLN A 128 -14.36 -9.78 0.58
CA GLN A 128 -13.80 -10.09 1.90
C GLN A 128 -13.67 -8.86 2.80
N MET A 129 -13.92 -7.66 2.27
CA MET A 129 -13.97 -6.42 3.04
C MET A 129 -15.39 -6.20 3.60
N PRO A 130 -15.53 -5.76 4.86
CA PRO A 130 -16.82 -5.40 5.42
C PRO A 130 -17.36 -4.12 4.75
N ASN A 131 -18.67 -3.89 4.85
CA ASN A 131 -19.28 -2.66 4.34
C ASN A 131 -19.07 -1.45 5.27
N SER A 132 -18.83 -1.70 6.56
CA SER A 132 -18.61 -0.65 7.55
C SER A 132 -17.29 0.06 7.33
N LEU A 133 -17.33 1.37 7.09
CA LEU A 133 -16.13 2.22 6.94
C LEU A 133 -15.14 2.02 8.10
N ALA A 134 -15.64 1.98 9.33
CA ALA A 134 -14.79 1.84 10.51
C ALA A 134 -14.11 0.46 10.60
N GLU A 135 -14.78 -0.61 10.16
CA GLU A 135 -14.20 -1.95 10.16
C GLU A 135 -13.19 -2.12 9.02
N ARG A 136 -13.49 -1.57 7.84
CA ARG A 136 -12.54 -1.51 6.71
C ARG A 136 -11.26 -0.79 7.09
N ALA A 137 -11.37 0.39 7.69
CA ALA A 137 -10.21 1.18 8.12
C ALA A 137 -9.33 0.41 9.11
N LYS A 138 -9.91 -0.42 9.99
CA LYS A 138 -9.13 -1.29 10.90
C LYS A 138 -8.38 -2.40 10.19
N ILE A 139 -8.95 -2.97 9.11
CA ILE A 139 -8.24 -3.95 8.27
C ILE A 139 -7.09 -3.28 7.54
N GLU A 140 -7.38 -2.16 6.88
CA GLU A 140 -6.39 -1.35 6.14
C GLU A 140 -5.25 -0.91 7.05
N GLN A 141 -5.54 -0.50 8.28
CA GLN A 141 -4.55 -0.16 9.31
C GLN A 141 -3.53 -1.30 9.49
N TRP A 142 -3.97 -2.56 9.58
CA TRP A 142 -3.04 -3.69 9.76
C TRP A 142 -2.22 -3.99 8.52
N VAL A 143 -2.78 -3.84 7.33
CA VAL A 143 -2.02 -4.00 6.07
C VAL A 143 -0.97 -2.90 5.93
N ILE A 144 -1.33 -1.65 6.23
CA ILE A 144 -0.39 -0.52 6.20
C ILE A 144 0.66 -0.68 7.29
N PHE A 145 0.28 -1.05 8.51
CA PHE A 145 1.21 -1.35 9.60
C PHE A 145 2.23 -2.42 9.18
N ALA A 146 1.77 -3.50 8.54
CA ALA A 146 2.65 -4.57 8.09
C ALA A 146 3.72 -4.06 7.11
N ASN A 147 3.32 -3.25 6.13
CA ASN A 147 4.20 -2.75 5.07
C ASN A 147 5.09 -1.57 5.50
N ALA A 148 4.54 -0.62 6.25
CA ALA A 148 5.18 0.66 6.55
C ALA A 148 5.85 0.72 7.93
N THR A 149 5.47 -0.16 8.86
CA THR A 149 5.99 -0.14 10.23
C THR A 149 6.73 -1.44 10.56
N LEU A 150 6.04 -2.58 10.45
CA LEU A 150 6.56 -3.87 10.86
C LEU A 150 7.72 -4.34 9.96
N ALA A 151 7.54 -4.32 8.64
CA ALA A 151 8.58 -4.77 7.72
C ALA A 151 9.86 -3.90 7.82
N PRO A 152 9.81 -2.55 7.83
CA PRO A 152 11.01 -1.75 8.04
C PRO A 152 11.69 -2.01 9.38
N ALA A 153 10.93 -2.18 10.47
CA ALA A 153 11.49 -2.49 11.78
C ALA A 153 12.19 -3.86 11.82
N LEU A 154 11.57 -4.90 11.26
CA LEU A 154 12.12 -6.26 11.33
C LEU A 154 13.26 -6.49 10.32
N PHE A 155 13.22 -5.88 9.14
CA PHE A 155 14.21 -6.17 8.09
C PHE A 155 15.40 -5.20 8.06
N SER A 156 15.37 -4.12 8.85
CA SER A 156 16.53 -3.20 9.00
C SER A 156 17.32 -3.55 10.26
N ALA A 157 18.54 -4.07 10.10
CA ALA A 157 19.34 -4.58 11.21
C ALA A 157 19.64 -3.50 12.28
N ASP A 158 19.85 -2.25 11.86
CA ASP A 158 20.09 -1.07 12.69
C ASP A 158 18.88 -0.69 13.57
N LYS A 159 17.66 -1.00 13.14
CA LYS A 159 16.42 -0.66 13.87
C LYS A 159 15.90 -1.82 14.70
N ARG A 160 16.14 -3.04 14.26
CA ARG A 160 15.46 -4.25 14.75
C ARG A 160 15.51 -4.42 16.25
N GLU A 161 16.67 -4.27 16.87
CA GLU A 161 16.85 -4.48 18.31
C GLU A 161 15.97 -3.56 19.14
N LYS A 162 15.87 -2.28 18.74
CA LYS A 162 15.08 -1.27 19.43
C LYS A 162 13.60 -1.37 19.11
N GLU A 163 13.24 -1.55 17.83
CA GLU A 163 11.86 -1.48 17.37
C GLU A 163 11.08 -2.77 17.64
N MET A 164 11.74 -3.94 17.62
CA MET A 164 11.04 -5.22 17.78
C MET A 164 10.29 -5.32 19.12
N PRO A 165 10.87 -4.96 20.28
CA PRO A 165 10.10 -4.93 21.53
C PRO A 165 8.96 -3.92 21.54
N ILE A 166 9.13 -2.76 20.90
CA ILE A 166 8.10 -1.70 20.80
C ILE A 166 6.88 -2.21 20.04
N LEU A 167 7.09 -3.02 19.00
CA LEU A 167 6.02 -3.52 18.14
C LEU A 167 5.43 -4.85 18.61
N LEU A 168 6.29 -5.81 19.01
CA LEU A 168 5.83 -7.17 19.33
C LEU A 168 5.23 -7.29 20.72
N THR A 169 5.63 -6.45 21.69
CA THR A 169 4.99 -6.43 23.02
C THR A 169 3.50 -6.10 22.97
N PRO A 170 3.06 -4.97 22.35
CA PRO A 170 1.64 -4.68 22.23
C PRO A 170 0.92 -5.67 21.30
N LEU A 171 1.56 -6.12 20.21
CA LEU A 171 0.97 -7.13 19.33
C LEU A 171 0.69 -8.44 20.09
N ASN A 172 1.60 -8.87 20.95
CA ASN A 172 1.42 -10.04 21.81
C ASN A 172 0.22 -9.86 22.75
N LYS A 173 0.06 -8.69 23.38
CA LYS A 173 -1.10 -8.38 24.22
C LYS A 173 -2.42 -8.42 23.43
N ILE A 174 -2.44 -7.89 22.20
CA ILE A 174 -3.62 -7.92 21.33
C ILE A 174 -4.00 -9.37 21.00
N LEU A 175 -3.03 -10.21 20.64
CA LEU A 175 -3.23 -11.61 20.27
C LEU A 175 -3.50 -12.53 21.46
N GLN A 176 -3.26 -12.08 22.70
CA GLN A 176 -3.64 -12.84 23.88
C GLN A 176 -5.16 -13.00 24.01
N GLN A 177 -5.91 -12.03 23.53
CA GLN A 177 -7.38 -11.98 23.65
C GLN A 177 -8.11 -12.34 22.36
N LYS A 178 -7.38 -12.59 21.27
CA LYS A 178 -7.97 -12.77 19.94
C LYS A 178 -7.30 -13.90 19.17
N GLN A 179 -8.09 -14.63 18.41
CA GLN A 179 -7.59 -15.69 17.54
C GLN A 179 -6.75 -15.15 16.37
N PHE A 180 -7.20 -14.02 15.81
CA PHE A 180 -6.61 -13.22 14.72
C PHE A 180 -6.62 -11.73 15.10
N LEU A 181 -5.99 -10.86 14.31
CA LEU A 181 -5.78 -9.44 14.67
C LEU A 181 -7.07 -8.68 15.03
N LEU A 182 -8.16 -8.97 14.30
CA LEU A 182 -9.45 -8.30 14.45
C LEU A 182 -10.55 -9.16 15.08
N GLY A 183 -10.23 -10.37 15.56
CA GLY A 183 -11.19 -11.22 16.27
C GLY A 183 -11.03 -12.69 15.89
N GLU A 184 -12.15 -13.32 15.52
CA GLU A 184 -12.22 -14.77 15.29
C GLU A 184 -11.97 -15.19 13.84
N LYS A 185 -12.13 -14.27 12.89
CA LYS A 185 -11.98 -14.54 11.45
C LYS A 185 -10.64 -14.03 10.93
N LEU A 186 -10.02 -14.83 10.07
CA LEU A 186 -8.84 -14.42 9.31
C LEU A 186 -9.23 -13.27 8.38
N SER A 187 -8.47 -12.18 8.43
CA SER A 187 -8.63 -11.03 7.54
C SER A 187 -7.40 -10.86 6.64
N VAL A 188 -7.49 -10.03 5.62
CA VAL A 188 -6.33 -9.67 4.80
C VAL A 188 -5.24 -8.93 5.60
N GLY A 189 -5.60 -8.28 6.71
CA GLY A 189 -4.64 -7.73 7.67
C GLY A 189 -3.76 -8.81 8.30
N ASP A 190 -4.35 -9.98 8.61
CA ASP A 190 -3.61 -11.12 9.13
C ASP A 190 -2.62 -11.67 8.09
N ILE A 191 -3.05 -11.77 6.83
CA ILE A 191 -2.18 -12.20 5.72
C ILE A 191 -0.93 -11.32 5.66
N ALA A 192 -1.10 -10.00 5.73
CA ALA A 192 0.00 -9.05 5.65
C ALA A 192 0.96 -9.19 6.85
N VAL A 193 0.44 -9.13 8.08
CA VAL A 193 1.26 -9.16 9.30
C VAL A 193 1.95 -10.52 9.47
N ALA A 194 1.22 -11.62 9.33
CA ALA A 194 1.76 -12.96 9.51
C ALA A 194 2.85 -13.29 8.50
N SER A 195 2.70 -12.83 7.25
CA SER A 195 3.71 -13.03 6.22
C SER A 195 5.07 -12.41 6.60
N TYR A 196 5.07 -11.18 7.11
CA TYR A 196 6.32 -10.53 7.51
C TYR A 196 6.92 -11.12 8.78
N LEU A 197 6.09 -11.48 9.76
CA LEU A 197 6.55 -12.19 10.95
C LEU A 197 7.17 -13.54 10.58
N HIS A 198 6.53 -14.30 9.70
CA HIS A 198 7.05 -15.56 9.21
C HIS A 198 8.36 -15.38 8.45
N TYR A 199 8.43 -14.45 7.48
CA TYR A 199 9.67 -14.20 6.76
C TYR A 199 10.81 -13.74 7.65
N ALA A 200 10.55 -12.88 8.63
CA ALA A 200 11.58 -12.49 9.57
C ALA A 200 12.03 -13.69 10.44
N LYS A 201 11.13 -14.61 10.80
CA LYS A 201 11.49 -15.87 11.47
C LYS A 201 12.38 -16.76 10.60
N VAL A 202 12.01 -17.02 9.33
CA VAL A 202 12.71 -18.02 8.50
C VAL A 202 13.94 -17.46 7.80
N LEU A 203 13.93 -16.19 7.37
CA LEU A 203 15.04 -15.59 6.63
C LEU A 203 16.08 -14.92 7.52
N LEU A 204 15.67 -14.43 8.70
CA LEU A 204 16.54 -13.71 9.64
C LEU A 204 16.73 -14.45 10.96
N SER A 205 16.15 -15.65 11.07
CA SER A 205 16.20 -16.49 12.28
C SER A 205 15.71 -15.75 13.54
N LEU A 206 14.73 -14.85 13.40
CA LEU A 206 14.20 -14.12 14.56
C LEU A 206 13.47 -15.04 15.52
N ASP A 207 13.76 -14.84 16.80
CA ASP A 207 13.14 -15.57 17.90
C ASP A 207 12.00 -14.77 18.52
N TYR A 208 10.83 -15.42 18.59
CA TYR A 208 9.62 -14.85 19.17
C TYR A 208 9.21 -15.52 20.50
N ARG A 209 10.07 -16.35 21.12
CA ARG A 209 9.73 -17.07 22.37
C ARG A 209 9.24 -16.17 23.51
N GLN A 210 9.72 -14.93 23.57
CA GLN A 210 9.25 -13.92 24.55
C GLN A 210 7.83 -13.38 24.26
N TYR A 211 7.25 -13.71 23.10
CA TYR A 211 5.93 -13.30 22.65
C TYR A 211 5.04 -14.54 22.37
N PRO A 212 4.62 -15.28 23.40
CA PRO A 212 3.94 -16.56 23.24
C PRO A 212 2.63 -16.49 22.45
N SER A 213 1.88 -15.38 22.54
CA SER A 213 0.65 -15.20 21.75
C SER A 213 0.95 -14.94 20.27
N VAL A 214 2.08 -14.29 19.96
CA VAL A 214 2.57 -14.17 18.57
C VAL A 214 3.00 -15.54 18.03
N VAL A 215 3.68 -16.36 18.84
CA VAL A 215 4.06 -17.73 18.45
C VAL A 215 2.81 -18.56 18.15
N ALA A 216 1.85 -18.60 19.08
CA ALA A 216 0.60 -19.35 18.90
C ALA A 216 -0.23 -18.87 17.69
N TYR A 217 -0.19 -17.56 17.41
CA TYR A 217 -0.79 -16.97 16.21
C TYR A 217 -0.14 -17.49 14.93
N LEU A 218 1.19 -17.49 14.86
CA LEU A 218 1.93 -18.00 13.70
C LEU A 218 1.75 -19.50 13.50
N GLU A 219 1.70 -20.28 14.58
CA GLU A 219 1.45 -21.74 14.50
C GLU A 219 0.07 -22.03 13.91
N ARG A 220 -0.96 -21.30 14.35
CA ARG A 220 -2.32 -21.41 13.81
C ARG A 220 -2.39 -21.03 12.34
N ILE A 221 -1.65 -20.02 11.91
CA ILE A 221 -1.52 -19.66 10.50
C ILE A 221 -0.77 -20.73 9.71
N ALA A 222 0.35 -21.22 10.23
CA ALA A 222 1.16 -22.25 9.59
C ALA A 222 0.41 -23.59 9.45
N ALA A 223 -0.59 -23.85 10.30
CA ALA A 223 -1.45 -25.03 10.19
C ALA A 223 -2.37 -25.00 8.96
N ARG A 224 -2.66 -23.82 8.38
CA ARG A 224 -3.62 -23.65 7.28
C ARG A 224 -3.10 -24.28 5.98
N PRO A 225 -3.93 -25.04 5.24
CA PRO A 225 -3.52 -25.66 3.97
C PRO A 225 -2.99 -24.64 2.95
N ALA A 226 -3.68 -23.51 2.80
CA ALA A 226 -3.29 -22.49 1.84
C ALA A 226 -1.89 -21.92 2.13
N PHE A 227 -1.57 -21.71 3.41
CA PHE A 227 -0.24 -21.29 3.85
C PHE A 227 0.82 -22.33 3.50
N LYS A 228 0.59 -23.61 3.86
CA LYS A 228 1.51 -24.73 3.58
C LYS A 228 1.78 -24.91 2.09
N ASN A 229 0.77 -24.69 1.24
CA ASN A 229 0.88 -24.85 -0.20
C ASN A 229 1.66 -23.70 -0.88
N THR A 230 1.88 -22.58 -0.19
CA THR A 230 2.43 -21.36 -0.76
C THR A 230 3.61 -20.84 0.06
N LEU A 231 3.37 -19.92 1.00
CA LEU A 231 4.39 -19.21 1.76
C LEU A 231 5.20 -20.15 2.66
N GLY A 232 4.56 -21.19 3.21
CA GLY A 232 5.19 -22.18 4.07
C GLY A 232 6.07 -23.21 3.36
N LYS A 233 6.20 -23.17 2.03
CA LYS A 233 7.16 -24.02 1.28
C LYS A 233 8.61 -23.52 1.36
N ARG A 234 8.84 -22.35 1.95
CA ARG A 234 10.15 -21.71 2.06
C ARG A 234 10.83 -21.98 3.39
#